data_AF-A0A1F9QZG5-F1
#
_entry.id   AF-A0A1F9QZG5-F1
#
_cell.length_a   1.000
_cell.length_b   1.000
_cell.length_c   1.000
_cell.angle_alpha   90.00
_cell.angle_beta   90.00
_cell.angle_gamma   90.00
#
_symmetry.space_group_name_H-M   'P 1'
#
loop_
_entity.id
_entity.type
_entity.pdbx_description
1 polymer ?
#
loop_
_entity_poly.entity_id
_entity_poly.type
_entity_poly.pdbx_seq_one_letter_code
_entity_poly.pdbx_strand_id
1 'polypeptide(L)'
;MYSRHWKTGKLFAVFNSTDGIITLQSGETMLSAQRVDGFFMETGDGGADVDMVGSTIKLKSDFTIAVDTNNGQVMGNGYIFTLRPDTTLPTIAITSPTIASTYTTASAIIGLSGTASDNVGVASVAWSNSATGAGGATMGTTAWSITGVSLVSGSNTITVTAKDAANNTSTDTITVTYSAVGNPPVITSALSATGTVGTALSYQIMAANSPTSFNAAGLPAGLSVSTGGLISGTPTTIGTSSVTISAANSSGTGSAGLSLSVYSACDVNRDGTTNVVDVQLQVNAALGTAACASDLNRDGSCNVIDVQRVVNVGLGGQCLLGL
;
A
#
# COMPACT_ATOMS: atom_id res chain seq x y z
N MET A 1 44.40 -24.53 -26.80
CA MET A 1 43.10 -25.17 -27.08
C MET A 1 42.67 -25.95 -25.85
N TYR A 2 41.38 -26.06 -25.56
CA TYR A 2 40.91 -26.90 -24.46
C TYR A 2 39.56 -27.54 -24.75
N SER A 3 39.28 -28.65 -24.09
CA SER A 3 38.01 -29.38 -24.17
C SER A 3 37.64 -29.96 -22.80
N ARG A 4 36.38 -30.36 -22.63
CA ARG A 4 35.90 -30.96 -21.39
C ARG A 4 35.47 -32.40 -21.62
N HIS A 5 35.82 -33.26 -20.67
CA HIS A 5 35.33 -34.61 -20.66
C HIS A 5 33.86 -34.65 -20.23
N TRP A 6 32.99 -35.17 -21.08
CA TRP A 6 31.54 -35.19 -20.86
C TRP A 6 31.09 -36.04 -19.65
N LYS A 7 31.87 -37.05 -19.23
CA LYS A 7 31.53 -37.88 -18.04
C LYS A 7 32.16 -37.39 -16.74
N THR A 8 33.39 -36.90 -16.79
CA THR A 8 34.20 -36.66 -15.58
C THR A 8 34.33 -35.18 -15.26
N GLY A 9 33.94 -34.27 -16.16
CA GLY A 9 34.08 -32.84 -15.99
C GLY A 9 35.54 -32.33 -16.06
N LYS A 10 36.53 -33.24 -16.14
CA LYS A 10 37.94 -32.88 -16.30
C LYS A 10 38.14 -32.04 -17.56
N LEU A 11 39.00 -31.03 -17.46
CA LEU A 11 39.32 -30.13 -18.56
C LEU A 11 40.69 -30.50 -19.12
N PHE A 12 40.76 -30.82 -20.40
CA PHE A 12 41.98 -31.09 -21.12
C PHE A 12 42.41 -29.83 -21.85
N ALA A 13 43.65 -29.41 -21.70
CA ALA A 13 44.15 -28.24 -22.38
C ALA A 13 45.56 -28.45 -22.94
N VAL A 14 45.86 -27.72 -24.01
CA VAL A 14 47.22 -27.53 -24.51
C VAL A 14 47.45 -26.03 -24.64
N PHE A 15 48.48 -25.54 -23.94
CA PHE A 15 48.94 -24.16 -24.04
C PHE A 15 50.10 -24.06 -25.02
N ASN A 16 49.97 -23.17 -25.99
CA ASN A 16 51.05 -22.83 -26.95
C ASN A 16 51.62 -21.44 -26.70
N SER A 17 51.12 -20.73 -25.68
CA SER A 17 51.59 -19.43 -25.19
C SER A 17 51.20 -19.27 -23.73
N THR A 18 51.97 -18.50 -22.96
CA THR A 18 51.66 -18.09 -21.59
C THR A 18 50.46 -17.13 -21.51
N ASP A 19 50.13 -16.44 -22.61
CA ASP A 19 48.96 -15.55 -22.68
C ASP A 19 47.64 -16.30 -22.87
N GLY A 20 47.70 -17.62 -23.08
CA GLY A 20 46.52 -18.46 -23.22
C GLY A 20 45.62 -18.40 -21.98
N ILE A 21 44.32 -18.23 -22.18
CA ILE A 21 43.33 -18.18 -21.10
C ILE A 21 42.33 -19.32 -21.28
N ILE A 22 42.12 -20.08 -20.21
CA ILE A 22 40.99 -21.01 -20.09
C ILE A 22 39.96 -20.36 -19.19
N THR A 23 38.77 -20.10 -19.72
CA THR A 23 37.63 -19.62 -18.92
C THR A 23 36.86 -20.83 -18.41
N LEU A 24 36.72 -20.91 -17.09
CA LEU A 24 35.96 -21.95 -16.43
C LEU A 24 34.46 -21.70 -16.53
N GLN A 25 33.66 -22.75 -16.32
CA GLN A 25 32.24 -22.56 -16.13
C GLN A 25 32.00 -21.82 -14.82
N SER A 26 30.85 -21.18 -14.78
CA SER A 26 30.37 -20.37 -13.68
C SER A 26 30.48 -21.12 -12.34
N GLY A 27 31.28 -20.60 -11.40
CA GLY A 27 31.53 -21.20 -10.07
C GLY A 27 32.49 -22.40 -10.02
N GLU A 28 33.16 -22.78 -11.11
CA GLU A 28 34.18 -23.84 -11.00
C GLU A 28 35.48 -23.33 -10.39
N THR A 29 36.09 -24.17 -9.57
CA THR A 29 37.44 -23.95 -9.02
C THR A 29 38.39 -25.07 -9.44
N MET A 30 39.67 -24.75 -9.67
CA MET A 30 40.68 -25.76 -9.98
C MET A 30 41.08 -26.48 -8.69
N LEU A 31 40.92 -27.82 -8.68
CA LEU A 31 41.37 -28.66 -7.57
C LEU A 31 42.80 -29.15 -7.77
N SER A 32 43.15 -29.50 -9.00
CA SER A 32 44.50 -29.97 -9.36
C SER A 32 44.80 -29.75 -10.84
N ALA A 33 46.07 -29.61 -11.19
CA ALA A 33 46.58 -29.65 -12.55
C ALA A 33 47.61 -30.78 -12.69
N GLN A 34 47.48 -31.61 -13.71
CA GLN A 34 48.46 -32.65 -14.05
C GLN A 34 49.04 -32.35 -15.42
N ARG A 35 50.37 -32.36 -15.54
CA ARG A 35 51.05 -32.37 -16.84
C ARG A 35 50.76 -33.68 -17.55
N VAL A 36 50.70 -33.61 -18.88
CA VAL A 36 50.58 -34.79 -19.72
C VAL A 36 51.62 -34.83 -20.83
N ASP A 37 51.89 -36.03 -21.33
CA ASP A 37 52.66 -36.22 -22.57
C ASP A 37 51.81 -35.97 -23.83
N GLY A 38 52.40 -36.21 -25.00
CA GLY A 38 51.73 -36.07 -26.30
C GLY A 38 50.56 -37.03 -26.53
N PHE A 39 50.32 -38.00 -25.63
CA PHE A 39 49.20 -38.94 -25.67
C PHE A 39 48.16 -38.64 -24.58
N PHE A 40 48.26 -37.50 -23.89
CA PHE A 40 47.42 -37.15 -22.75
C PHE A 40 47.51 -38.13 -21.56
N MET A 41 48.67 -38.80 -21.39
CA MET A 41 48.95 -39.59 -20.20
C MET A 41 49.60 -38.72 -19.12
N GLU A 42 49.16 -38.86 -17.87
CA GLU A 42 49.67 -38.07 -16.73
C GLU A 42 51.16 -38.35 -16.51
N THR A 43 51.98 -37.30 -16.57
CA THR A 43 53.45 -37.38 -16.42
C THR A 43 53.97 -36.75 -15.14
N GLY A 44 53.15 -35.96 -14.44
CA GLY A 44 53.46 -35.40 -13.13
C GLY A 44 52.61 -34.21 -12.74
N ASP A 45 52.85 -33.66 -11.54
CA ASP A 45 52.11 -32.51 -11.02
C ASP A 45 52.41 -31.22 -11.78
N GLY A 46 51.38 -30.63 -12.37
CA GLY A 46 51.44 -29.38 -13.13
C GLY A 46 50.98 -28.15 -12.33
N GLY A 47 50.62 -28.30 -11.04
CA GLY A 47 50.07 -27.21 -10.23
C GLY A 47 50.99 -25.99 -10.11
N ALA A 48 52.30 -26.19 -10.15
CA ALA A 48 53.28 -25.11 -10.07
C ALA A 48 53.36 -24.26 -11.36
N ASP A 49 52.90 -24.79 -12.50
CA ASP A 49 53.07 -24.18 -13.83
C ASP A 49 51.97 -23.14 -14.14
N VAL A 50 50.86 -23.20 -13.41
CA VAL A 50 49.63 -22.46 -13.70
C VAL A 50 49.25 -21.53 -12.55
N ASP A 51 48.57 -20.45 -12.90
CA ASP A 51 47.86 -19.58 -11.97
C ASP A 51 46.35 -19.66 -12.22
N MET A 52 45.60 -19.56 -11.12
CA MET A 52 44.16 -19.36 -11.17
C MET A 52 43.82 -17.96 -10.66
N VAL A 53 43.14 -17.16 -11.50
CA VAL A 53 42.69 -15.81 -11.15
C VAL A 53 41.20 -15.71 -11.46
N GLY A 54 40.37 -15.59 -10.42
CA GLY A 54 38.92 -15.65 -10.55
C GLY A 54 38.47 -16.96 -11.21
N SER A 55 37.73 -16.87 -12.31
CA SER A 55 37.27 -18.02 -13.09
C SER A 55 38.17 -18.35 -14.29
N THR A 56 39.44 -17.94 -14.25
CA THR A 56 40.39 -18.20 -15.35
C THR A 56 41.61 -18.98 -14.89
N ILE A 57 42.08 -19.88 -15.76
CA ILE A 57 43.36 -20.58 -15.61
C ILE A 57 44.31 -20.08 -16.71
N LYS A 58 45.54 -19.76 -16.34
CA LYS A 58 46.63 -19.38 -17.24
C LYS A 58 47.93 -20.07 -16.83
N LEU A 59 48.88 -20.17 -17.74
CA LEU A 59 50.26 -20.47 -17.35
C LEU A 59 50.85 -19.26 -16.62
N LYS A 60 51.79 -19.51 -15.70
CA LYS A 60 52.56 -18.43 -15.09
C LYS A 60 53.38 -17.70 -16.14
N SER A 61 53.57 -16.40 -15.93
CA SER A 61 54.27 -15.54 -16.90
C SER A 61 55.75 -15.92 -17.10
N ASP A 62 56.37 -16.56 -16.12
CA ASP A 62 57.76 -17.04 -16.17
C ASP A 62 57.90 -18.47 -16.73
N PHE A 63 56.78 -19.14 -17.04
CA PHE A 63 56.79 -20.48 -17.57
C PHE A 63 57.31 -20.51 -19.02
N THR A 64 58.27 -21.39 -19.29
CA THR A 64 58.85 -21.56 -20.64
C THR A 64 58.25 -22.76 -21.35
N ILE A 65 57.64 -22.54 -22.51
CA ILE A 65 57.13 -23.63 -23.37
C ILE A 65 58.25 -24.10 -24.30
N ALA A 66 58.49 -25.40 -24.35
CA ALA A 66 59.52 -25.99 -25.19
C ALA A 66 59.26 -25.74 -26.69
N VAL A 67 60.35 -25.56 -27.43
CA VAL A 67 60.36 -25.37 -28.89
C VAL A 67 61.17 -26.51 -29.49
N ASP A 68 60.66 -27.09 -30.58
CA ASP A 68 61.38 -28.12 -31.34
C ASP A 68 62.63 -27.50 -31.98
N THR A 69 63.79 -28.02 -31.61
CA THR A 69 65.09 -27.51 -32.04
C THR A 69 65.37 -27.70 -33.54
N ASN A 70 64.60 -28.54 -34.24
CA ASN A 70 64.81 -28.83 -35.65
C ASN A 70 64.03 -27.92 -36.59
N ASN A 71 62.89 -27.40 -36.16
CA ASN A 71 61.99 -26.59 -37.00
C ASN A 71 61.52 -25.28 -36.32
N GLY A 72 61.88 -25.04 -35.06
CA GLY A 72 61.51 -23.82 -34.34
C GLY A 72 60.05 -23.75 -33.91
N GLN A 73 59.28 -24.83 -34.02
CA GLN A 73 57.86 -24.84 -33.69
C GLN A 73 57.63 -25.04 -32.18
N VAL A 74 56.70 -24.29 -31.60
CA VAL A 74 56.27 -24.46 -30.20
C VAL A 74 55.58 -25.82 -30.06
N MET A 75 56.08 -26.67 -29.15
CA MET A 75 55.58 -28.03 -28.96
C MET A 75 54.23 -28.06 -28.24
N GLY A 76 53.94 -27.00 -27.49
CA GLY A 76 52.79 -26.90 -26.60
C GLY A 76 52.99 -27.72 -25.32
N ASN A 77 52.34 -27.32 -24.23
CA ASN A 77 52.33 -28.08 -22.99
C ASN A 77 50.90 -28.51 -22.65
N GLY A 78 50.72 -29.82 -22.47
CA GLY A 78 49.43 -30.44 -22.19
C GLY A 78 49.14 -30.52 -20.69
N TYR A 79 47.88 -30.30 -20.34
CA TYR A 79 47.39 -30.38 -18.96
C TYR A 79 46.03 -31.08 -18.87
N ILE A 80 45.82 -31.81 -17.77
CA ILE A 80 44.52 -32.27 -17.29
C ILE A 80 44.20 -31.52 -16.00
N PHE A 81 43.11 -30.76 -16.00
CA PHE A 81 42.60 -30.07 -14.83
C PHE A 81 41.43 -30.84 -14.23
N THR A 82 41.49 -31.09 -12.93
CA THR A 82 40.34 -31.54 -12.14
C THR A 82 39.70 -30.30 -11.54
N LEU A 83 38.39 -30.13 -11.78
CA LEU A 83 37.63 -28.98 -11.31
C LEU A 83 36.64 -29.43 -10.24
N ARG A 84 36.35 -28.54 -9.30
CA ARG A 84 35.31 -28.73 -8.28
C ARG A 84 34.18 -27.71 -8.53
N PRO A 85 32.91 -28.14 -8.58
CA PRO A 85 31.78 -27.22 -8.67
C PRO A 85 31.62 -26.42 -7.37
N ASP A 86 31.17 -25.17 -7.47
CA ASP A 86 30.75 -24.42 -6.29
C ASP A 86 29.39 -24.93 -5.79
N THR A 87 29.37 -25.26 -4.51
CA THR A 87 28.20 -25.76 -3.79
C THR A 87 27.80 -24.85 -2.64
N THR A 88 28.51 -23.73 -2.48
CA THR A 88 28.26 -22.77 -1.41
C THR A 88 27.04 -21.94 -1.79
N LEU A 89 26.08 -21.84 -0.88
CA LEU A 89 24.91 -21.01 -1.14
C LEU A 89 25.27 -19.53 -0.92
N PRO A 90 24.75 -18.61 -1.74
CA PRO A 90 24.87 -17.20 -1.45
C PRO A 90 24.15 -16.87 -0.14
N THR A 91 24.53 -15.77 0.49
CA THR A 91 23.81 -15.15 1.62
C THR A 91 23.04 -13.94 1.10
N ILE A 92 21.84 -13.70 1.63
CA ILE A 92 21.01 -12.53 1.30
C ILE A 92 20.30 -12.05 2.57
N ALA A 93 20.19 -10.74 2.73
CA ALA A 93 19.50 -10.12 3.85
C ALA A 93 18.81 -8.83 3.44
N ILE A 94 17.53 -8.68 3.79
CA ILE A 94 16.76 -7.44 3.74
C ILE A 94 17.17 -6.60 4.96
N THR A 95 17.58 -5.36 4.73
CA THR A 95 18.03 -4.45 5.80
C THR A 95 17.20 -3.19 5.91
N SER A 96 16.43 -2.86 4.86
CA SER A 96 15.51 -1.74 4.80
C SER A 96 14.19 -2.21 4.18
N PRO A 97 13.02 -1.81 4.74
CA PRO A 97 12.83 -0.81 5.79
C PRO A 97 13.14 -1.31 7.21
N THR A 98 13.35 -2.60 7.40
CA THR A 98 13.66 -3.22 8.69
C THR A 98 14.36 -4.56 8.48
N ILE A 99 15.07 -5.04 9.51
CA ILE A 99 15.61 -6.41 9.59
C ILE A 99 14.61 -7.40 10.21
N ALA A 100 13.47 -6.90 10.70
CA ALA A 100 12.40 -7.75 11.23
C ALA A 100 11.67 -8.47 10.08
N SER A 101 11.10 -9.64 10.38
CA SER A 101 10.32 -10.42 9.41
C SER A 101 8.99 -9.77 9.01
N THR A 102 8.57 -8.71 9.71
CA THR A 102 7.33 -7.98 9.45
C THR A 102 7.54 -6.47 9.45
N TYR A 103 6.76 -5.77 8.63
CA TYR A 103 6.73 -4.31 8.54
C TYR A 103 5.30 -3.83 8.23
N THR A 104 4.84 -2.77 8.89
CA THR A 104 3.52 -2.17 8.63
C THR A 104 3.71 -0.79 8.03
N THR A 105 2.97 -0.48 6.97
CA THR A 105 3.09 0.79 6.25
C THR A 105 1.73 1.37 5.89
N ALA A 106 1.70 2.70 5.83
CA ALA A 106 0.60 3.51 5.31
C ALA A 106 0.68 3.72 3.79
N SER A 107 1.82 3.40 3.17
CA SER A 107 2.09 3.70 1.77
C SER A 107 1.83 2.47 0.91
N ALA A 108 1.09 2.64 -0.18
CA ALA A 108 0.79 1.57 -1.15
C ALA A 108 2.01 1.13 -1.99
N ILE A 109 3.13 1.87 -1.90
CA ILE A 109 4.38 1.57 -2.58
C ILE A 109 5.50 1.69 -1.55
N ILE A 110 6.39 0.70 -1.51
CA ILE A 110 7.59 0.72 -0.66
C ILE A 110 8.86 0.46 -1.45
N GLY A 111 9.97 1.03 -0.99
CA GLY A 111 11.30 0.59 -1.40
C GLY A 111 11.83 -0.47 -0.44
N LEU A 112 12.64 -1.39 -0.95
CA LEU A 112 13.40 -2.37 -0.16
C LEU A 112 14.88 -2.27 -0.51
N SER A 113 15.77 -2.53 0.44
CA SER A 113 17.20 -2.68 0.16
C SER A 113 17.87 -3.63 1.13
N GLY A 114 19.04 -4.11 0.74
CA GLY A 114 19.77 -5.09 1.52
C GLY A 114 21.12 -5.47 0.95
N THR A 115 21.66 -6.55 1.49
CA THR A 115 22.97 -7.08 1.12
C THR A 115 22.88 -8.50 0.62
N ALA A 116 23.78 -8.89 -0.27
CA ALA A 116 24.04 -10.28 -0.58
C ALA A 116 25.54 -10.53 -0.77
N SER A 117 26.00 -11.72 -0.40
CA SER A 117 27.41 -12.08 -0.53
C SER A 117 27.58 -13.57 -0.76
N ASP A 118 28.70 -13.94 -1.38
CA ASP A 118 29.04 -15.32 -1.72
C ASP A 118 30.58 -15.43 -1.79
N ASN A 119 31.13 -16.64 -1.75
CA ASN A 119 32.58 -16.89 -1.82
C ASN A 119 33.19 -16.57 -3.19
N VAL A 120 32.45 -16.75 -4.29
CA VAL A 120 32.89 -16.36 -5.64
C VAL A 120 32.17 -15.10 -6.10
N GLY A 121 30.91 -14.93 -5.71
CA GLY A 121 30.15 -13.71 -5.92
C GLY A 121 28.70 -13.97 -6.34
N VAL A 122 27.85 -12.96 -6.11
CA VAL A 122 26.42 -13.03 -6.45
C VAL A 122 26.20 -12.57 -7.89
N ALA A 123 25.66 -13.46 -8.72
CA ALA A 123 25.41 -13.20 -10.14
C ALA A 123 24.13 -12.40 -10.37
N SER A 124 23.08 -12.63 -9.58
CA SER A 124 21.85 -11.85 -9.65
C SER A 124 21.08 -11.84 -8.33
N VAL A 125 20.27 -10.79 -8.15
CA VAL A 125 19.26 -10.72 -7.09
C VAL A 125 17.93 -10.36 -7.75
N ALA A 126 16.88 -11.08 -7.38
CA ALA A 126 15.53 -10.89 -7.89
C ALA A 126 14.52 -10.89 -6.75
N TRP A 127 13.32 -10.40 -7.00
CA TRP A 127 12.26 -10.34 -6.00
C TRP A 127 10.89 -10.71 -6.57
N SER A 128 9.98 -11.09 -5.69
CA SER A 128 8.57 -11.31 -6.01
C SER A 128 7.67 -10.90 -4.84
N ASN A 129 6.44 -10.49 -5.15
CA ASN A 129 5.37 -10.24 -4.18
C ASN A 129 4.21 -11.22 -4.45
N SER A 130 3.94 -12.11 -3.50
CA SER A 130 2.91 -13.14 -3.64
C SER A 130 1.48 -12.59 -3.76
N ALA A 131 1.23 -11.39 -3.20
CA ALA A 131 -0.11 -10.82 -3.15
C ALA A 131 -0.52 -10.12 -4.45
N THR A 132 0.46 -9.64 -5.23
CA THR A 132 0.22 -8.97 -6.53
C THR A 132 0.65 -9.81 -7.73
N GLY A 133 1.49 -10.83 -7.51
CA GLY A 133 2.17 -11.55 -8.59
C GLY A 133 3.29 -10.73 -9.26
N ALA A 134 3.58 -9.52 -8.77
CA ALA A 134 4.66 -8.69 -9.28
C ALA A 134 6.03 -9.26 -8.89
N GLY A 135 7.05 -8.96 -9.70
CA GLY A 135 8.43 -9.33 -9.41
C GLY A 135 9.38 -8.77 -10.46
N GLY A 136 10.68 -8.93 -10.23
CA GLY A 136 11.70 -8.45 -11.15
C GLY A 136 13.13 -8.57 -10.61
N ALA A 137 14.09 -8.09 -11.40
CA ALA A 137 15.47 -7.94 -10.94
C ALA A 137 15.61 -6.72 -10.02
N THR A 138 16.56 -6.77 -9.09
CA THR A 138 16.95 -5.62 -8.25
C THR A 138 18.01 -4.77 -8.95
N MET A 139 18.23 -3.56 -8.45
CA MET A 139 19.42 -2.78 -8.78
C MET A 139 20.59 -3.22 -7.90
N GLY A 140 21.69 -3.68 -8.50
CA GLY A 140 22.86 -4.19 -7.77
C GLY A 140 22.71 -5.64 -7.30
N THR A 141 23.83 -6.28 -6.99
CA THR A 141 23.89 -7.69 -6.53
C THR A 141 24.47 -7.84 -5.12
N THR A 142 25.49 -7.07 -4.75
CA THR A 142 26.09 -7.09 -3.40
C THR A 142 25.39 -6.13 -2.44
N ALA A 143 25.18 -4.88 -2.86
CA ALA A 143 24.25 -3.95 -2.25
C ALA A 143 23.09 -3.78 -3.22
N TRP A 144 21.94 -4.35 -2.88
CA TRP A 144 20.80 -4.42 -3.78
C TRP A 144 19.67 -3.49 -3.32
N SER A 145 18.86 -3.02 -4.27
CA SER A 145 17.70 -2.18 -3.97
C SER A 145 16.54 -2.38 -4.95
N ILE A 146 15.34 -2.11 -4.45
CA ILE A 146 14.07 -2.09 -5.18
C ILE A 146 13.41 -0.74 -4.86
N THR A 147 13.13 0.05 -5.89
CA THR A 147 12.61 1.43 -5.71
C THR A 147 11.12 1.47 -5.40
N GLY A 148 10.35 0.50 -5.89
CA GLY A 148 8.90 0.48 -5.71
C GLY A 148 8.29 -0.91 -5.86
N VAL A 149 7.89 -1.50 -4.74
CA VAL A 149 7.01 -2.66 -4.67
C VAL A 149 5.60 -2.16 -4.40
N SER A 150 4.69 -2.35 -5.36
CA SER A 150 3.26 -2.08 -5.19
C SER A 150 2.63 -3.10 -4.22
N LEU A 151 1.79 -2.59 -3.31
CA LEU A 151 1.13 -3.36 -2.26
C LEU A 151 -0.39 -3.37 -2.45
N VAL A 152 -1.02 -4.48 -2.09
CA VAL A 152 -2.48 -4.56 -1.88
C VAL A 152 -2.80 -4.41 -0.40
N SER A 153 -3.99 -3.91 -0.08
CA SER A 153 -4.42 -3.76 1.32
C SER A 153 -4.33 -5.09 2.07
N GLY A 154 -3.78 -5.06 3.28
CA GLY A 154 -3.49 -6.25 4.07
C GLY A 154 -2.07 -6.76 3.85
N SER A 155 -1.90 -8.08 3.94
CA SER A 155 -0.58 -8.72 3.96
C SER A 155 0.00 -8.91 2.56
N ASN A 156 1.27 -8.54 2.38
CA ASN A 156 2.06 -8.73 1.17
C ASN A 156 3.36 -9.45 1.55
N THR A 157 3.53 -10.70 1.15
CA THR A 157 4.79 -11.42 1.38
C THR A 157 5.72 -11.18 0.21
N ILE A 158 6.85 -10.52 0.50
CA ILE A 158 7.87 -10.20 -0.49
C ILE A 158 9.07 -11.11 -0.25
N THR A 159 9.47 -11.82 -1.29
CA THR A 159 10.64 -12.71 -1.28
C THR A 159 11.73 -12.10 -2.14
N VAL A 160 12.96 -12.02 -1.61
CA VAL A 160 14.15 -11.70 -2.37
C VAL A 160 15.02 -12.94 -2.51
N THR A 161 15.56 -13.18 -3.69
CA THR A 161 16.35 -14.37 -4.03
C THR A 161 17.69 -13.94 -4.58
N ALA A 162 18.78 -14.33 -3.91
CA ALA A 162 20.13 -14.25 -4.45
C ALA A 162 20.45 -15.52 -5.23
N LYS A 163 21.14 -15.36 -6.34
CA LYS A 163 21.66 -16.45 -7.17
C LYS A 163 23.12 -16.19 -7.49
N ASP A 164 23.96 -17.18 -7.24
CA ASP A 164 25.38 -17.11 -7.59
C ASP A 164 25.63 -17.51 -9.06
N ALA A 165 26.90 -17.54 -9.43
CA ALA A 165 27.37 -17.98 -10.73
C ALA A 165 27.05 -19.48 -10.99
N ALA A 166 27.15 -20.34 -9.98
CA ALA A 166 26.94 -21.79 -10.07
C ALA A 166 25.46 -22.24 -10.03
N ASN A 167 24.51 -21.28 -10.05
CA ASN A 167 23.08 -21.49 -9.83
C ASN A 167 22.66 -21.91 -8.41
N ASN A 168 23.53 -21.78 -7.42
CA ASN A 168 23.13 -21.85 -6.03
C ASN A 168 22.25 -20.65 -5.67
N THR A 169 21.19 -20.89 -4.89
CA THR A 169 20.20 -19.86 -4.54
C THR A 169 19.91 -19.85 -3.06
N SER A 170 19.69 -18.66 -2.52
CA SER A 170 19.12 -18.45 -1.19
C SER A 170 18.08 -17.34 -1.23
N THR A 171 17.24 -17.29 -0.21
CA THR A 171 16.13 -16.32 -0.14
C THR A 171 16.03 -15.68 1.23
N ASP A 172 15.57 -14.43 1.25
CA ASP A 172 15.08 -13.76 2.44
C ASP A 172 13.66 -13.23 2.18
N THR A 173 12.85 -13.10 3.23
CA THR A 173 11.42 -12.78 3.12
C THR A 173 11.01 -11.73 4.14
N ILE A 174 10.19 -10.78 3.71
CA ILE A 174 9.53 -9.81 4.59
C ILE A 174 8.02 -9.83 4.32
N THR A 175 7.22 -9.85 5.40
CA THR A 175 5.77 -9.67 5.30
C THR A 175 5.41 -8.22 5.58
N VAL A 176 4.94 -7.52 4.55
CA VAL A 176 4.55 -6.12 4.62
C VAL A 176 3.04 -6.01 4.72
N THR A 177 2.55 -5.49 5.83
CA THR A 177 1.14 -5.16 6.01
C THR A 177 0.90 -3.73 5.54
N TYR A 178 0.25 -3.58 4.38
CA TYR A 178 -0.24 -2.29 3.94
C TYR A 178 -1.61 -2.04 4.58
N SER A 179 -1.64 -1.12 5.53
CA SER A 179 -2.87 -0.58 6.07
C SER A 179 -2.90 0.89 5.75
N ALA A 180 -3.76 1.28 4.80
CA ALA A 180 -4.02 2.68 4.55
C ALA A 180 -4.57 3.30 5.85
N VAL A 181 -3.72 4.01 6.60
CA VAL A 181 -4.18 4.88 7.68
C VAL A 181 -4.84 6.09 7.03
N GLY A 182 -6.09 5.90 6.59
CA GLY A 182 -7.03 7.00 6.47
C GLY A 182 -7.53 7.37 7.87
N ASN A 183 -7.99 8.61 8.02
CA ASN A 183 -8.71 8.99 9.22
C ASN A 183 -10.18 8.56 9.07
N PRO A 184 -10.85 8.09 10.13
CA PRO A 184 -12.30 7.97 10.13
C PRO A 184 -12.94 9.31 9.73
N PRO A 185 -14.14 9.30 9.11
CA PRO A 185 -14.82 10.54 8.75
C PRO A 185 -15.04 11.43 9.96
N VAL A 186 -14.97 12.75 9.78
CA VAL A 186 -15.28 13.73 10.83
C VAL A 186 -16.48 14.53 10.38
N ILE A 187 -17.56 14.54 11.15
CA ILE A 187 -18.77 15.31 10.82
C ILE A 187 -18.44 16.81 10.82
N THR A 188 -18.78 17.49 9.73
CA THR A 188 -18.54 18.93 9.53
C THR A 188 -19.84 19.72 9.30
N SER A 189 -20.98 19.06 9.12
CA SER A 189 -22.28 19.74 9.07
C SER A 189 -22.67 20.32 10.44
N ALA A 190 -23.56 21.30 10.44
CA ALA A 190 -24.03 21.95 11.67
C ALA A 190 -24.69 20.93 12.62
N LEU A 191 -24.33 20.95 13.89
CA LEU A 191 -24.84 20.00 14.90
C LEU A 191 -26.17 20.44 15.55
N SER A 192 -26.85 21.41 14.93
CA SER A 192 -28.17 21.87 15.31
C SER A 192 -29.01 22.12 14.07
N ALA A 193 -30.26 21.69 14.09
CA ALA A 193 -31.24 21.99 13.06
C ALA A 193 -32.62 22.20 13.68
N THR A 194 -33.45 22.98 13.01
CA THR A 194 -34.83 23.22 13.45
C THR A 194 -35.81 22.92 12.34
N GLY A 195 -36.97 22.38 12.68
CA GLY A 195 -38.08 22.13 11.77
C GLY A 195 -39.41 22.57 12.34
N THR A 196 -40.45 22.55 11.50
CA THR A 196 -41.84 22.79 11.91
C THR A 196 -42.63 21.52 11.68
N VAL A 197 -43.44 21.12 12.66
CA VAL A 197 -44.31 19.94 12.55
C VAL A 197 -45.22 20.06 11.31
N GLY A 198 -45.39 18.96 10.57
CA GLY A 198 -46.23 18.92 9.37
C GLY A 198 -45.63 19.63 8.14
N THR A 199 -44.42 20.20 8.23
CA THR A 199 -43.72 20.85 7.11
C THR A 199 -42.49 20.05 6.70
N ALA A 200 -42.23 19.95 5.40
CA ALA A 200 -41.06 19.23 4.91
C ALA A 200 -39.75 19.82 5.47
N LEU A 201 -38.87 18.96 5.97
CA LEU A 201 -37.53 19.28 6.45
C LEU A 201 -36.50 18.59 5.57
N SER A 202 -35.37 19.26 5.36
CA SER A 202 -34.21 18.75 4.65
C SER A 202 -32.93 19.18 5.36
N TYR A 203 -32.06 18.23 5.68
CA TYR A 203 -30.76 18.46 6.32
C TYR A 203 -29.73 17.51 5.70
N GLN A 204 -28.60 18.05 5.25
CA GLN A 204 -27.53 17.27 4.64
C GLN A 204 -26.40 17.03 5.67
N ILE A 205 -26.11 15.76 5.95
CA ILE A 205 -24.90 15.39 6.70
C ILE A 205 -23.69 15.60 5.80
N MET A 206 -22.68 16.30 6.31
CA MET A 206 -21.38 16.50 5.65
C MET A 206 -20.27 15.99 6.55
N ALA A 207 -19.25 15.37 5.95
CA ALA A 207 -18.08 14.90 6.68
C ALA A 207 -16.79 15.01 5.86
N ALA A 208 -15.67 15.19 6.54
CA ALA A 208 -14.33 15.13 5.98
C ALA A 208 -13.82 13.68 5.88
N ASN A 209 -12.60 13.49 5.34
CA ASN A 209 -11.91 12.20 5.21
C ASN A 209 -12.64 11.18 4.32
N SER A 210 -13.16 11.63 3.18
CA SER A 210 -13.73 10.77 2.12
C SER A 210 -14.76 9.74 2.61
N PRO A 211 -15.88 10.19 3.19
CA PRO A 211 -16.95 9.29 3.62
C PRO A 211 -17.54 8.53 2.43
N THR A 212 -17.85 7.25 2.63
CA THR A 212 -18.48 6.37 1.63
C THR A 212 -19.95 6.08 1.93
N SER A 213 -20.40 6.32 3.16
CA SER A 213 -21.79 6.16 3.58
C SER A 213 -22.11 7.03 4.78
N PHE A 214 -23.39 7.31 4.97
CA PHE A 214 -23.93 8.09 6.09
C PHE A 214 -25.10 7.36 6.76
N ASN A 215 -25.33 7.66 8.03
CA ASN A 215 -26.46 7.13 8.79
C ASN A 215 -26.90 8.12 9.88
N ALA A 216 -28.14 7.99 10.34
CA ALA A 216 -28.74 8.77 11.42
C ALA A 216 -29.67 7.88 12.27
N ALA A 217 -29.53 7.96 13.60
CA ALA A 217 -30.36 7.22 14.55
C ALA A 217 -31.04 8.18 15.54
N GLY A 218 -32.26 7.85 15.96
CA GLY A 218 -33.05 8.71 16.87
C GLY A 218 -33.76 9.87 16.18
N LEU A 219 -34.01 9.77 14.87
CA LEU A 219 -34.78 10.76 14.13
C LEU A 219 -36.22 10.88 14.66
N PRO A 220 -36.78 12.09 14.75
CA PRO A 220 -38.22 12.30 14.93
C PRO A 220 -39.06 11.52 13.92
N ALA A 221 -40.25 11.08 14.34
CA ALA A 221 -41.17 10.38 13.46
C ALA A 221 -41.48 11.20 12.19
N GLY A 222 -41.49 10.54 11.04
CA GLY A 222 -41.72 11.16 9.73
C GLY A 222 -40.45 11.63 8.99
N LEU A 223 -39.27 11.49 9.61
CA LEU A 223 -37.98 11.71 8.97
C LEU A 223 -37.23 10.40 8.70
N SER A 224 -36.43 10.39 7.64
CA SER A 224 -35.53 9.30 7.28
C SER A 224 -34.22 9.83 6.72
N VAL A 225 -33.19 8.99 6.66
CA VAL A 225 -31.86 9.34 6.12
C VAL A 225 -31.55 8.50 4.89
N SER A 226 -31.01 9.13 3.85
CA SER A 226 -30.50 8.43 2.67
C SER A 226 -29.05 7.96 2.88
N THR A 227 -28.59 7.02 2.06
CA THR A 227 -27.18 6.57 2.06
C THR A 227 -26.20 7.69 1.75
N GLY A 228 -26.65 8.73 1.02
CA GLY A 228 -25.90 9.95 0.74
C GLY A 228 -25.96 11.01 1.86
N GLY A 229 -26.58 10.70 3.01
CA GLY A 229 -26.59 11.56 4.19
C GLY A 229 -27.67 12.63 4.20
N LEU A 230 -28.62 12.60 3.27
CA LEU A 230 -29.76 13.52 3.29
C LEU A 230 -30.80 13.02 4.29
N ILE A 231 -30.98 13.74 5.40
CA ILE A 231 -32.12 13.58 6.30
C ILE A 231 -33.28 14.40 5.74
N SER A 232 -34.39 13.74 5.41
CA SER A 232 -35.57 14.41 4.87
C SER A 232 -36.89 13.74 5.25
N GLY A 233 -37.98 14.49 5.08
CA GLY A 233 -39.34 14.04 5.35
C GLY A 233 -40.17 15.13 6.03
N THR A 234 -41.27 14.75 6.66
CA THR A 234 -42.17 15.67 7.35
C THR A 234 -42.32 15.23 8.80
N PRO A 235 -41.73 15.95 9.77
CA PRO A 235 -41.78 15.53 11.16
C PRO A 235 -43.20 15.65 11.71
N THR A 236 -43.62 14.67 12.50
CA THR A 236 -45.00 14.58 13.04
C THR A 236 -45.08 14.81 14.56
N THR A 237 -43.95 15.00 15.23
CA THR A 237 -43.88 15.19 16.68
C THR A 237 -43.06 16.43 17.01
N ILE A 238 -43.61 17.29 17.87
CA ILE A 238 -42.94 18.47 18.42
C ILE A 238 -41.96 18.03 19.51
N GLY A 239 -40.83 18.71 19.62
CA GLY A 239 -39.85 18.48 20.66
C GLY A 239 -38.42 18.49 20.13
N THR A 240 -37.46 18.32 21.05
CA THR A 240 -36.04 18.24 20.70
C THR A 240 -35.56 16.80 20.79
N SER A 241 -35.00 16.30 19.68
CA SER A 241 -34.37 14.98 19.59
C SER A 241 -32.86 15.13 19.52
N SER A 242 -32.14 14.30 20.28
CA SER A 242 -30.70 14.11 20.13
C SER A 242 -30.45 13.00 19.11
N VAL A 243 -30.28 13.38 17.85
CA VAL A 243 -30.06 12.46 16.72
C VAL A 243 -28.57 12.12 16.63
N THR A 244 -28.20 10.85 16.62
CA THR A 244 -26.81 10.43 16.37
C THR A 244 -26.60 10.34 14.86
N ILE A 245 -25.86 11.27 14.28
CA ILE A 245 -25.44 11.23 12.86
C ILE A 245 -24.05 10.64 12.74
N SER A 246 -23.80 9.90 11.67
CA SER A 246 -22.54 9.19 11.45
C SER A 246 -22.17 9.08 9.98
N ALA A 247 -20.87 8.96 9.72
CA ALA A 247 -20.31 8.74 8.39
C ALA A 247 -19.19 7.69 8.48
N ALA A 248 -19.10 6.81 7.47
CA ALA A 248 -18.13 5.71 7.46
C ALA A 248 -17.30 5.67 6.18
N ASN A 249 -16.04 5.27 6.32
CA ASN A 249 -15.13 4.92 5.22
C ASN A 249 -14.40 3.61 5.56
N SER A 250 -13.45 3.19 4.72
CA SER A 250 -12.65 1.97 4.94
C SER A 250 -11.78 2.03 6.21
N SER A 251 -11.53 3.22 6.76
CA SER A 251 -10.72 3.43 7.96
C SER A 251 -11.55 3.49 9.25
N GLY A 252 -12.89 3.55 9.16
CA GLY A 252 -13.79 3.50 10.31
C GLY A 252 -14.99 4.43 10.20
N THR A 253 -15.64 4.65 11.35
CA THR A 253 -16.85 5.49 11.47
C THR A 253 -16.59 6.65 12.42
N GLY A 254 -16.98 7.86 12.01
CA GLY A 254 -17.11 8.99 12.93
C GLY A 254 -18.57 9.37 13.14
N SER A 255 -18.88 9.86 14.33
CA SER A 255 -20.24 10.19 14.75
C SER A 255 -20.29 11.50 15.53
N ALA A 256 -21.43 12.19 15.45
CA ALA A 256 -21.73 13.38 16.24
C ALA A 256 -23.22 13.41 16.63
N GLY A 257 -23.55 14.15 17.69
CA GLY A 257 -24.93 14.41 18.08
C GLY A 257 -25.46 15.65 17.37
N LEU A 258 -26.56 15.49 16.63
CA LEU A 258 -27.36 16.56 16.04
C LEU A 258 -28.54 16.86 16.97
N SER A 259 -28.61 18.06 17.51
CA SER A 259 -29.79 18.55 18.22
C SER A 259 -30.83 19.02 17.21
N LEU A 260 -31.88 18.22 17.02
CA LEU A 260 -32.96 18.52 16.08
C LEU A 260 -34.22 18.93 16.84
N SER A 261 -34.58 20.21 16.77
CA SER A 261 -35.78 20.74 17.42
C SER A 261 -36.91 20.95 16.42
N VAL A 262 -38.05 20.32 16.66
CA VAL A 262 -39.27 20.50 15.87
C VAL A 262 -40.25 21.34 16.68
N TYR A 263 -40.66 22.48 16.13
CA TYR A 263 -41.58 23.43 16.77
C TYR A 263 -42.98 23.37 16.15
N SER A 264 -43.95 23.93 16.87
CA SER A 264 -45.24 24.29 16.30
C SER A 264 -45.07 25.47 15.34
N ALA A 265 -45.89 25.56 14.29
CA ALA A 265 -45.93 26.78 13.48
C ALA A 265 -46.48 27.98 14.26
N CYS A 266 -47.29 27.71 15.28
CA CYS A 266 -47.88 28.72 16.17
C CYS A 266 -46.96 29.11 17.34
N ASP A 267 -45.83 28.42 17.52
CA ASP A 267 -44.73 28.83 18.39
C ASP A 267 -43.83 29.76 17.56
N VAL A 268 -44.13 31.06 17.62
CA VAL A 268 -43.56 32.09 16.75
C VAL A 268 -42.16 32.46 17.21
N ASN A 269 -41.89 32.41 18.51
CA ASN A 269 -40.57 32.71 19.06
C ASN A 269 -39.64 31.49 19.15
N ARG A 270 -40.17 30.27 18.91
CA ARG A 270 -39.46 28.98 18.96
C ARG A 270 -38.85 28.70 20.33
N ASP A 271 -39.56 29.07 21.39
CA ASP A 271 -39.15 28.76 22.78
C ASP A 271 -39.62 27.36 23.24
N GLY A 272 -40.37 26.65 22.40
CA GLY A 272 -40.91 25.33 22.68
C GLY A 272 -42.30 25.36 23.33
N THR A 273 -42.87 26.54 23.55
CA THR A 273 -44.22 26.74 24.06
C THR A 273 -45.01 27.67 23.14
N THR A 274 -46.34 27.62 23.22
CA THR A 274 -47.18 28.63 22.54
C THR A 274 -47.94 29.39 23.60
N ASN A 275 -47.64 30.68 23.74
CA ASN A 275 -48.11 31.52 24.83
C ASN A 275 -48.39 32.98 24.38
N VAL A 276 -48.60 33.89 25.33
CA VAL A 276 -48.94 35.29 25.04
C VAL A 276 -47.83 36.05 24.28
N VAL A 277 -46.58 35.62 24.42
CA VAL A 277 -45.45 36.20 23.68
C VAL A 277 -45.57 35.89 22.19
N ASP A 278 -45.96 34.67 21.82
CA ASP A 278 -46.22 34.30 20.42
C ASP A 278 -47.38 35.11 19.84
N VAL A 279 -48.46 35.27 20.62
CA VAL A 279 -49.59 36.11 20.23
C VAL A 279 -49.12 37.53 19.96
N GLN A 280 -48.33 38.11 20.87
CA GLN A 280 -47.82 39.47 20.71
C GLN A 280 -46.95 39.61 19.45
N LEU A 281 -46.09 38.64 19.17
CA LEU A 281 -45.27 38.64 17.96
C LEU A 281 -46.13 38.58 16.69
N GLN A 282 -47.16 37.74 16.69
CA GLN A 282 -48.07 37.65 15.54
C GLN A 282 -48.92 38.92 15.38
N VAL A 283 -49.35 39.55 16.48
CA VAL A 283 -50.04 40.85 16.45
C VAL A 283 -49.13 41.93 15.86
N ASN A 284 -47.86 41.97 16.28
CA ASN A 284 -46.90 42.94 15.74
C ASN A 284 -46.71 42.76 14.23
N ALA A 285 -46.67 41.51 13.76
CA ALA A 285 -46.62 41.18 12.34
C ALA A 285 -47.88 41.63 11.58
N ALA A 286 -49.08 41.36 12.12
CA ALA A 286 -50.34 41.75 11.52
C ALA A 286 -50.55 43.28 11.45
N LEU A 287 -49.98 44.01 12.41
CA LEU A 287 -49.98 45.48 12.43
C LEU A 287 -48.88 46.10 11.54
N GLY A 288 -48.02 45.28 10.92
CA GLY A 288 -46.90 45.76 10.10
C GLY A 288 -45.76 46.39 10.90
N THR A 289 -45.76 46.23 12.23
CA THR A 289 -44.70 46.71 13.13
C THR A 289 -43.52 45.75 13.22
N ALA A 290 -43.70 44.52 12.76
CA ALA A 290 -42.67 43.50 12.57
C ALA A 290 -42.87 42.79 11.23
N ALA A 291 -41.82 42.13 10.73
CA ALA A 291 -41.95 41.27 9.55
C ALA A 291 -42.90 40.10 9.83
N CYS A 292 -43.59 39.64 8.79
CA CYS A 292 -44.44 38.45 8.87
C CYS A 292 -43.57 37.21 9.17
N ALA A 293 -43.63 36.75 10.42
CA ALA A 293 -42.86 35.61 10.89
C ALA A 293 -43.51 34.26 10.52
N SER A 294 -44.85 34.21 10.54
CA SER A 294 -45.64 33.01 10.26
C SER A 294 -46.97 33.39 9.59
N ASP A 295 -47.09 33.12 8.29
CA ASP A 295 -48.37 33.09 7.58
C ASP A 295 -49.00 31.70 7.75
N LEU A 296 -49.92 31.58 8.70
CA LEU A 296 -50.45 30.30 9.17
C LEU A 296 -51.56 29.76 8.28
N ASN A 297 -52.35 30.64 7.67
CA ASN A 297 -53.41 30.25 6.72
C ASN A 297 -52.91 30.14 5.27
N ARG A 298 -51.67 30.58 5.00
CA ARG A 298 -51.00 30.53 3.70
C ARG A 298 -51.71 31.36 2.62
N ASP A 299 -52.31 32.48 3.01
CA ASP A 299 -52.94 33.42 2.09
C ASP A 299 -51.97 34.49 1.54
N GLY A 300 -50.72 34.48 2.01
CA GLY A 300 -49.66 35.42 1.64
C GLY A 300 -49.60 36.66 2.52
N SER A 301 -50.46 36.80 3.53
CA SER A 301 -50.56 38.00 4.37
C SER A 301 -50.73 37.66 5.86
N CYS A 302 -49.74 38.02 6.69
CA CYS A 302 -49.94 38.01 8.14
C CYS A 302 -51.02 39.04 8.53
N ASN A 303 -52.17 38.58 9.00
CA ASN A 303 -53.29 39.43 9.40
C ASN A 303 -53.99 38.90 10.66
N VAL A 304 -55.17 39.43 10.99
CA VAL A 304 -55.91 39.06 12.20
C VAL A 304 -56.30 37.57 12.23
N ILE A 305 -56.40 36.92 11.07
CA ILE A 305 -56.68 35.48 10.97
C ILE A 305 -55.51 34.66 11.55
N ASP A 306 -54.27 35.03 11.24
CA ASP A 306 -53.09 34.35 11.80
C ASP A 306 -52.97 34.60 13.31
N VAL A 307 -53.24 35.83 13.76
CA VAL A 307 -53.30 36.16 15.19
C VAL A 307 -54.31 35.25 15.89
N GLN A 308 -55.51 35.11 15.33
CA GLN A 308 -56.57 34.29 15.91
C GLN A 308 -56.16 32.82 16.04
N ARG A 309 -55.34 32.31 15.11
CA ARG A 309 -54.80 30.94 15.17
C ARG A 309 -53.78 30.77 16.28
N VAL A 310 -52.86 31.73 16.46
CA VAL A 310 -51.91 31.68 17.58
C VAL A 310 -52.63 31.81 18.92
N VAL A 311 -53.62 32.70 19.02
CA VAL A 311 -54.49 32.84 20.21
C VAL A 311 -55.21 31.54 20.54
N ASN A 312 -55.78 30.86 19.52
CA ASN A 312 -56.45 29.57 19.72
C ASN A 312 -55.53 28.54 20.37
N VAL A 313 -54.28 28.45 19.90
CA VAL A 313 -53.28 27.52 20.48
C VAL A 313 -52.87 27.94 21.88
N GLY A 314 -52.63 29.24 22.11
CA GLY A 314 -52.31 29.76 23.45
C GLY A 314 -53.41 29.51 24.50
N LEU A 315 -54.65 29.27 24.06
CA LEU A 315 -55.79 28.89 24.89
C LEU A 315 -56.03 27.37 24.97
N GLY A 316 -55.12 26.55 24.45
CA GLY A 316 -55.20 25.08 24.49
C GLY A 316 -55.81 24.42 23.25
N GLY A 317 -56.07 25.19 22.18
CA GLY A 317 -56.51 24.69 20.89
C GLY A 317 -55.38 24.07 20.04
N GLN A 318 -55.76 23.47 18.91
CA GLN A 318 -54.80 22.94 17.93
C GLN A 318 -54.26 24.06 17.02
N CYS A 319 -53.00 23.92 16.58
CA CYS A 319 -52.43 24.81 15.57
C CYS A 319 -52.94 24.42 14.19
N LEU A 320 -53.81 25.24 13.63
CA LEU A 320 -54.41 24.99 12.31
C LEU A 320 -53.58 25.69 11.22
N LEU A 321 -53.17 24.90 10.22
CA LEU A 321 -52.42 25.36 9.06
C LEU A 321 -53.26 25.27 7.78
N GLY A 322 -53.11 26.25 6.88
CA GLY A 322 -53.87 26.31 5.62
C GLY A 322 -55.29 26.87 5.77
N LEU A 323 -56.05 27.01 4.68
CA LEU A 323 -57.42 27.56 4.69
C LEU A 323 -58.42 26.65 5.42
#